data_AF-A0A4R5XIV8-F1
#
_entry.id   AF-A0A4R5XIV8-F1
#
_cell.length_a   1.000
_cell.length_b   1.000
_cell.length_c   1.000
_cell.angle_alpha   90.00
_cell.angle_beta   90.00
_cell.angle_gamma   90.00
#
_symmetry.space_group_name_H-M   'P 1'
#
loop_
_entity.id
_entity.type
_entity.pdbx_description
1 polymer ?
#
loop_
_entity_poly.entity_id
_entity_poly.type
_entity_poly.pdbx_seq_one_letter_code
_entity_poly.pdbx_strand_id
1 'polypeptide(L)'
;MRKSLLNTDSIQYFFTRVKNSYEENGCIFVSFFARLTKEHRHTKNSTISFKTERVWVDIDECKESHASQKMKALPEGVSTYLITEEVFKELVKLSNDCPQELYQITPICSINRVKKFSV
;
A
#
# COMPACT_ATOMS: atom_id res chain seq x y z
N MET A 1 35.01 26.17 7.16
CA MET A 1 33.88 25.49 7.86
C MET A 1 33.77 24.06 7.36
N ARG A 2 33.97 23.05 8.22
CA ARG A 2 33.73 21.64 7.87
C ARG A 2 32.23 21.39 7.83
N LYS A 3 31.65 21.05 6.68
CA LYS A 3 30.29 20.49 6.59
C LYS A 3 30.28 19.21 7.43
N SER A 4 29.53 19.17 8.53
CA SER A 4 29.27 17.89 9.18
C SER A 4 28.45 17.03 8.23
N LEU A 5 28.97 15.85 7.92
CA LEU A 5 28.27 14.85 7.13
C LEU A 5 27.23 14.24 8.08
N LEU A 6 26.01 14.78 8.06
CA LEU A 6 24.90 14.28 8.86
C LEU A 6 24.55 12.87 8.36
N ASN A 7 24.84 11.87 9.20
CA ASN A 7 24.20 10.56 9.07
C ASN A 7 22.79 10.69 9.63
N THR A 8 21.78 10.35 8.84
CA THR A 8 20.39 10.38 9.29
C THR A 8 19.68 9.17 8.74
N ASP A 9 19.18 8.35 9.68
CA ASP A 9 18.35 7.21 9.39
C ASP A 9 16.91 7.57 9.76
N SER A 10 16.00 7.36 8.81
CA SER A 10 14.57 7.55 9.04
C SER A 10 13.79 6.38 8.46
N ILE A 11 12.68 6.03 9.11
CA ILE A 11 11.80 4.97 8.66
C ILE A 11 10.50 5.61 8.20
N GLN A 12 10.01 5.18 7.04
CA GLN A 12 8.70 5.55 6.51
C GLN A 12 7.83 4.31 6.38
N TYR A 13 6.54 4.47 6.67
CA TYR A 13 5.57 3.39 6.66
C TYR A 13 4.52 3.66 5.59
N PHE A 14 4.29 2.66 4.74
CA PHE A 14 3.38 2.77 3.62
C PHE A 14 2.32 1.68 3.67
N PHE A 15 1.09 2.09 3.41
CA PHE A 15 0.01 1.19 3.05
C PHE A 15 -0.30 1.38 1.57
N THR A 16 -0.24 0.29 0.79
CA THR A 16 -0.65 0.31 -0.62
C THR A 16 -1.86 -0.58 -0.78
N ARG A 17 -2.86 -0.08 -1.49
CA ARG A 17 -4.01 -0.83 -1.94
C ARG A 17 -4.17 -0.69 -3.45
N VAL A 18 -4.56 -1.77 -4.09
CA VAL A 18 -4.82 -1.85 -5.52
C VAL A 18 -6.17 -2.50 -5.74
N LYS A 19 -6.94 -1.95 -6.68
CA LYS A 19 -8.05 -2.62 -7.32
C LYS A 19 -7.85 -2.57 -8.83
N ASN A 20 -8.03 -3.71 -9.47
CA ASN A 20 -8.00 -3.82 -10.91
C ASN A 20 -9.15 -4.71 -11.37
N SER A 21 -9.84 -4.31 -12.43
CA SER A 21 -10.88 -5.11 -13.06
C SER A 21 -10.46 -5.41 -14.49
N TYR A 22 -10.66 -6.64 -14.94
CA TYR A 22 -10.32 -7.06 -16.30
C TYR A 22 -11.35 -8.07 -16.82
N GLU A 23 -11.47 -8.16 -18.14
CA GLU A 23 -12.35 -9.10 -18.81
C GLU A 23 -11.55 -10.32 -19.29
N GLU A 24 -12.02 -11.52 -18.99
CA GLU A 24 -11.49 -12.77 -19.50
C GLU A 24 -12.65 -13.70 -19.87
N ASN A 25 -12.68 -14.17 -21.13
CA ASN A 25 -13.73 -15.04 -21.68
C ASN A 25 -15.17 -14.51 -21.45
N GLY A 26 -15.38 -13.20 -21.62
CA GLY A 26 -16.68 -12.55 -21.39
C GLY A 26 -17.11 -12.45 -19.92
N CYS A 27 -16.22 -12.78 -18.98
CA CYS A 27 -16.43 -12.61 -17.55
C CYS A 27 -15.54 -11.48 -17.02
N ILE A 28 -16.10 -10.59 -16.20
CA ILE A 28 -15.33 -9.56 -15.50
C ILE A 28 -14.80 -10.15 -14.19
N PHE A 29 -13.49 -10.05 -13.99
CA PHE A 29 -12.80 -10.37 -12.75
C PHE A 29 -12.33 -9.09 -12.08
N VAL A 30 -12.28 -9.11 -10.76
CA VAL A 30 -11.77 -8.01 -9.94
C VAL A 30 -10.69 -8.57 -9.02
N SER A 31 -9.48 -8.04 -9.14
CA SER A 31 -8.35 -8.36 -8.28
C SER A 31 -8.13 -7.22 -7.29
N PHE A 32 -7.96 -7.60 -6.03
CA PHE A 32 -7.60 -6.73 -4.91
C PHE A 32 -6.21 -7.10 -4.44
N PHE A 33 -5.38 -6.09 -4.18
CA PHE A 33 -4.06 -6.28 -3.60
C PHE A 33 -3.84 -5.26 -2.50
N ALA A 34 -3.29 -5.71 -1.39
CA ALA A 34 -2.94 -4.87 -0.27
C ALA A 34 -1.54 -5.23 0.24
N ARG A 35 -0.77 -4.22 0.65
CA ARG A 35 0.52 -4.45 1.30
C ARG A 35 0.86 -3.38 2.33
N LEU A 36 1.62 -3.82 3.32
CA LEU A 36 2.25 -2.97 4.34
C LEU A 36 3.75 -2.99 4.11
N THR A 37 4.33 -1.82 3.85
CA THR A 37 5.73 -1.65 3.49
C THR A 37 6.43 -0.70 4.46
N LYS A 38 7.63 -1.08 4.88
CA LYS A 38 8.53 -0.25 5.69
C LYS A 38 9.73 0.14 4.83
N GLU A 39 10.02 1.42 4.73
CA GLU A 39 11.17 1.93 3.97
C GLU A 39 12.17 2.59 4.91
N HIS A 40 13.36 2.02 4.95
CA HIS A 40 14.50 2.58 5.66
C HIS A 40 15.28 3.50 4.73
N ARG A 41 15.29 4.79 5.04
CA ARG A 41 16.09 5.79 4.35
C ARG A 41 17.35 6.04 5.16
N HIS A 42 18.48 5.68 4.58
CA HIS A 42 19.81 5.92 5.15
C HIS A 42 20.48 7.04 4.37
N THR A 43 20.86 8.11 5.06
CA THR A 43 21.67 9.19 4.47
C THR A 43 23.08 9.09 5.04
N LYS A 44 24.08 8.87 4.18
CA LYS A 44 25.50 8.83 4.54
C LYS A 44 26.30 9.65 3.54
N ASN A 45 27.09 10.59 4.03
CA ASN A 45 27.94 11.45 3.20
C ASN A 45 27.22 12.09 1.99
N SER A 46 25.99 12.59 2.20
CA SER A 46 25.11 13.13 1.14
C SER A 46 24.61 12.12 0.08
N THR A 47 24.93 10.83 0.21
CA THR A 47 24.28 9.75 -0.53
C THR A 47 23.06 9.27 0.24
N ILE A 48 21.92 9.18 -0.44
CA ILE A 48 20.69 8.62 0.11
C ILE A 48 20.51 7.22 -0.47
N SER A 49 20.36 6.23 0.40
CA SER A 49 19.99 4.86 0.02
C SER A 49 18.68 4.47 0.70
N PHE A 50 17.89 3.68 0.00
CA PHE A 50 16.62 3.17 0.49
C PHE A 50 16.68 1.65 0.59
N LYS A 51 16.19 1.10 1.70
CA LYS A 51 15.95 -0.34 1.86
C LYS A 51 14.48 -0.54 2.18
N THR A 52 13.79 -1.25 1.31
CA THR A 52 12.36 -1.53 1.44
C THR A 52 12.14 -2.93 1.99
N GLU A 53 11.31 -3.04 3.02
CA GLU A 53 10.85 -4.28 3.63
C GLU A 53 9.33 -4.41 3.42
N ARG A 54 8.90 -5.56 2.89
CA ARG A 54 7.48 -5.88 2.71
C ARG A 54 7.05 -6.70 3.92
N VAL A 55 6.38 -6.04 4.87
CA VAL A 55 6.01 -6.66 6.14
C VAL A 55 4.81 -7.59 5.97
N TRP A 56 3.86 -7.20 5.12
CA TRP A 56 2.69 -8.01 4.82
C TRP A 56 2.19 -7.74 3.41
N VAL A 57 1.61 -8.77 2.79
CA VAL A 57 1.00 -8.72 1.46
C VAL A 57 -0.16 -9.70 1.38
N ASP A 58 -1.23 -9.31 0.71
CA ASP A 58 -2.34 -10.20 0.34
C ASP A 58 -2.89 -9.83 -1.03
N ILE A 59 -3.43 -10.85 -1.69
CA ILE A 59 -4.05 -10.78 -3.01
C ILE A 59 -5.32 -11.61 -2.98
N ASP A 60 -6.43 -10.98 -3.37
CA ASP A 60 -7.70 -11.66 -3.55
C ASP A 60 -8.24 -11.38 -4.95
N GLU A 61 -8.87 -12.38 -5.56
CA GLU A 61 -9.44 -12.26 -6.89
C GLU A 61 -10.76 -13.01 -6.96
N CYS A 62 -11.76 -12.34 -7.53
CA CYS A 62 -13.06 -12.93 -7.70
C CYS A 62 -13.73 -12.45 -8.98
N LYS A 63 -14.72 -13.20 -9.45
CA LYS A 63 -15.65 -12.70 -10.47
C LYS A 63 -16.39 -11.49 -9.91
N GLU A 64 -16.60 -10.47 -10.73
CA GLU A 64 -17.33 -9.28 -10.32
C GLU A 64 -18.73 -9.63 -9.80
N SER A 65 -19.39 -10.65 -10.37
CA SER A 65 -20.68 -11.15 -9.89
C SER A 65 -20.66 -11.62 -8.43
N HIS A 66 -19.50 -12.03 -7.91
CA HIS A 66 -19.31 -12.50 -6.54
C HIS A 66 -18.72 -11.43 -5.62
N ALA A 67 -18.21 -10.32 -6.17
CA ALA A 67 -17.67 -9.24 -5.36
C ALA A 67 -18.78 -8.54 -4.56
N SER A 68 -18.49 -8.22 -3.29
CA SER A 68 -19.41 -7.42 -2.47
C SER A 68 -19.60 -6.00 -3.05
N GLN A 69 -20.71 -5.34 -2.76
CA GLN A 69 -20.92 -3.95 -3.20
C GLN A 69 -19.81 -3.01 -2.73
N LYS A 70 -19.28 -3.22 -1.52
CA LYS A 70 -18.15 -2.45 -0.98
C LYS A 70 -16.90 -2.62 -1.81
N MET A 71 -16.58 -3.86 -2.21
CA MET A 71 -15.42 -4.18 -3.07
C MET A 71 -15.54 -3.51 -4.44
N LYS A 72 -16.73 -3.54 -5.05
CA LYS A 72 -17.01 -2.87 -6.33
C LYS A 72 -16.86 -1.35 -6.25
N ALA A 73 -17.30 -0.76 -5.15
CA ALA A 73 -17.26 0.69 -4.94
C ALA A 73 -15.85 1.26 -4.73
N LEU A 74 -14.84 0.41 -4.51
CA LEU A 74 -13.47 0.88 -4.37
C LEU A 74 -12.96 1.46 -5.70
N PRO A 75 -12.15 2.53 -5.65
CA PRO A 75 -11.62 3.16 -6.85
C PRO A 75 -10.57 2.28 -7.53
N GLU A 76 -10.60 2.27 -8.85
CA GLU A 76 -9.62 1.55 -9.67
C GLU A 76 -8.24 2.19 -9.63
N GLY A 77 -7.21 1.34 -9.68
CA GLY A 77 -5.83 1.77 -9.69
C GLY A 77 -5.08 1.46 -8.40
N VAL A 78 -3.93 2.09 -8.27
CA VAL A 78 -3.01 1.94 -7.15
C VAL A 78 -3.11 3.18 -6.26
N SER A 79 -3.48 2.97 -5.00
CA SER A 79 -3.45 3.99 -3.96
C SER A 79 -2.34 3.67 -2.96
N THR A 80 -1.36 4.55 -2.81
CA THR A 80 -0.32 4.42 -1.78
C THR A 80 -0.40 5.60 -0.81
N TYR A 81 -0.47 5.23 0.46
CA TYR A 81 -0.67 6.09 1.62
C TYR A 81 0.60 6.08 2.46
N LEU A 82 1.16 7.25 2.75
CA LEU A 82 2.16 7.40 3.82
C LEU A 82 1.40 7.46 5.15
N ILE A 83 1.70 6.55 6.06
CA ILE A 83 1.02 6.41 7.35
C ILE A 83 2.01 6.51 8.50
N THR A 84 1.50 6.77 9.71
CA THR A 84 2.34 6.79 10.91
C THR A 84 2.70 5.37 11.34
N GLU A 85 3.71 5.23 12.22
CA GLU A 85 4.11 3.94 12.76
C GLU A 85 2.98 3.28 13.56
N GLU A 86 2.20 4.08 14.29
CA GLU A 86 1.10 3.61 15.13
C GLU A 86 0.00 2.99 14.25
N VAL A 87 -0.42 3.71 13.19
CA VAL A 87 -1.39 3.20 12.23
C VAL A 87 -0.86 1.94 11.55
N PHE A 88 0.43 1.93 11.17
CA PHE A 88 1.06 0.77 10.55
C PHE A 88 0.99 -0.47 11.46
N LYS A 89 1.32 -0.34 12.74
CA LYS A 89 1.26 -1.43 13.72
C LYS A 89 -0.16 -1.98 13.88
N GLU A 90 -1.16 -1.11 13.94
CA GLU A 90 -2.56 -1.54 14.02
C GLU A 90 -3.01 -2.25 12.73
N LEU A 91 -2.59 -1.78 11.55
CA LEU A 91 -2.88 -2.46 10.30
C LEU A 91 -2.18 -3.83 10.19
N VAL A 92 -0.97 -3.97 10.73
CA VAL A 92 -0.30 -5.28 10.81
C VAL A 92 -1.08 -6.24 11.69
N LYS A 93 -1.59 -5.79 12.85
CA LYS A 93 -2.45 -6.63 13.70
C LYS A 93 -3.72 -7.03 12.96
N LEU A 94 -4.43 -6.05 12.40
CA LEU A 94 -5.65 -6.29 11.62
C LEU A 94 -5.41 -7.26 10.45
N SER A 95 -4.25 -7.18 9.80
CA SER A 95 -3.92 -8.06 8.69
C SER A 95 -3.78 -9.54 9.08
N ASN A 96 -3.45 -9.83 10.33
CA ASN A 96 -3.39 -11.20 10.84
C ASN A 96 -4.78 -11.72 11.23
N ASP A 97 -5.68 -10.84 11.65
CA ASP A 97 -7.01 -11.21 12.18
C ASP A 97 -8.09 -11.22 11.09
N CYS A 98 -8.11 -10.19 10.23
CA CYS A 98 -9.12 -9.97 9.19
C CYS A 98 -8.52 -9.30 7.94
N PRO A 99 -7.75 -10.03 7.12
CA PRO A 99 -7.02 -9.47 5.98
C PRO A 99 -7.92 -8.79 4.94
N GLN A 100 -9.14 -9.29 4.75
CA GLN A 100 -10.09 -8.73 3.78
C GLN A 100 -10.56 -7.32 4.11
N GLU A 101 -10.54 -6.93 5.38
CA GLU A 101 -10.90 -5.56 5.78
C GLU A 101 -9.89 -4.53 5.29
N LEU A 102 -8.62 -4.91 5.11
CA LEU A 102 -7.60 -3.97 4.63
C LEU A 102 -7.93 -3.44 3.24
N TYR A 103 -8.57 -4.21 2.37
CA TYR A 103 -9.02 -3.72 1.07
C TYR A 103 -10.01 -2.56 1.19
N GLN A 104 -10.73 -2.45 2.30
CA GLN A 104 -11.77 -1.44 2.48
C GLN A 104 -11.27 -0.19 3.23
N ILE A 105 -10.06 -0.24 3.81
CA ILE A 105 -9.51 0.87 4.55
C ILE A 105 -8.96 1.93 3.59
N THR A 106 -9.39 3.17 3.82
CA THR A 106 -8.81 4.36 3.20
C THR A 106 -8.32 5.28 4.31
N PRO A 107 -7.00 5.30 4.59
CA PRO A 107 -6.47 6.17 5.62
C PRO A 107 -6.74 7.65 5.30
N ILE A 108 -7.16 8.41 6.31
CA ILE A 108 -7.28 9.87 6.22
C ILE A 108 -5.87 10.43 6.44
N CYS A 109 -5.02 10.41 5.42
CA CYS A 109 -3.65 10.93 5.51
C CYS A 109 -3.40 12.08 4.54
N SER A 110 -2.38 12.89 4.87
CA SER A 110 -2.05 14.16 4.22
C SER A 110 -1.36 14.03 2.86
N ILE A 111 -0.89 12.83 2.48
CA ILE A 111 -0.19 12.58 1.22
C ILE A 111 -0.69 11.28 0.59
N ASN A 112 -1.50 11.41 -0.46
CA ASN A 112 -1.94 10.29 -1.31
C ASN A 112 -1.26 10.37 -2.67
N ARG A 113 -0.58 9.29 -3.08
CA ARG A 113 -0.18 9.11 -4.48
C ARG A 113 -1.11 8.08 -5.10
N VAL A 114 -2.03 8.57 -5.94
CA VAL A 114 -2.91 7.73 -6.76
C VAL A 114 -2.30 7.63 -8.14
N LYS A 115 -2.05 6.42 -8.61
CA LYS A 115 -1.72 6.16 -10.02
C LYS A 115 -2.84 5.33 -10.63
N LYS A 116 -3.41 5.81 -11.73
CA LYS A 116 -4.29 4.99 -12.56
C LYS A 116 -3.44 3.99 -13.34
N PHE A 117 -3.96 2.78 -13.54
CA PHE A 117 -3.42 1.89 -14.56
C PHE A 117 -3.75 2.52 -15.92
N SER A 118 -2.70 2.90 -16.66
CA SER A 118 -2.81 3.18 -18.08
C SER A 118 -2.43 1.89 -18.80
N VAL A 119 -3.40 1.29 -19.49
CA VAL A 119 -3.17 0.20 -20.45
C VAL A 119 -2.81 0.82 -21.79
#